data_AF-X1GVU0-F1
#
_entry.id   AF-X1GVU0-F1
#
_cell.length_a   1.000
_cell.length_b   1.000
_cell.length_c   1.000
_cell.angle_alpha   90.00
_cell.angle_beta   90.00
_cell.angle_gamma   90.00
#
_symmetry.space_group_name_H-M   'P 1'
#
loop_
_entity.id
_entity.type
_entity.pdbx_description
1 polymer ?
#
loop_
_entity_poly.entity_id
_entity_poly.type
_entity_poly.pdbx_seq_one_letter_code
_entity_poly.pdbx_strand_id
1 'polypeptide(L)' 'TEIKECMRSMDEGYITQGYYIKNKAKIPLPDGKEDDIDYDKYSWSEHISRKHLRERWGDDTLINIIRRHGFKID' A
#
# COMPACT_ATOMS: atom_id res chain seq x y z
N THR A 1 -18.00 -6.06 1.81
CA THR A 1 -18.38 -5.16 0.69
C THR A 1 -17.98 -3.73 1.00
N GLU A 2 -18.26 -3.21 2.19
CA GLU A 2 -17.88 -1.85 2.62
C GLU A 2 -16.38 -1.54 2.53
N ILE A 3 -15.51 -2.44 2.99
CA ILE A 3 -14.05 -2.24 2.92
C ILE A 3 -13.58 -2.02 1.49
N LYS A 4 -14.13 -2.79 0.53
CA LYS A 4 -13.76 -2.66 -0.89
C LYS A 4 -14.19 -1.31 -1.45
N GLU A 5 -15.36 -0.81 -1.06
CA GLU A 5 -15.84 0.50 -1.47
C GLU A 5 -15.00 1.63 -0.86
N CYS A 6 -14.62 1.52 0.41
CA CYS A 6 -13.70 2.47 1.04
C CYS A 6 -12.33 2.49 0.35
N MET A 7 -11.75 1.32 0.07
CA MET A 7 -10.49 1.21 -0.66
C MET A 7 -10.59 1.83 -2.05
N ARG A 8 -11.68 1.56 -2.77
CA ARG A 8 -11.93 2.13 -4.10
C ARG A 8 -12.01 3.66 -4.05
N SER A 9 -12.76 4.22 -3.11
CA SER A 9 -12.89 5.67 -2.95
C SER A 9 -11.54 6.34 -2.63
N MET A 10 -10.70 5.69 -1.82
CA MET A 10 -9.35 6.16 -1.53
C MET A 10 -8.49 6.13 -2.79
N ASP A 11 -8.49 5.02 -3.51
CA ASP A 11 -7.71 4.83 -4.73
C ASP A 11 -8.08 5.87 -5.80
N GLU A 12 -9.37 5.98 -6.12
CA GLU A 12 -9.90 6.95 -7.10
C GLU A 12 -9.55 8.39 -6.69
N GLY A 13 -9.65 8.71 -5.40
CA GLY A 13 -9.32 10.04 -4.87
C GLY A 13 -7.85 10.42 -5.05
N TYR A 14 -6.92 9.55 -4.65
CA TYR A 14 -5.48 9.81 -4.76
C TYR A 14 -4.99 9.87 -6.23
N ILE A 15 -5.58 9.05 -7.11
CA ILE A 15 -5.33 9.10 -8.56
C ILE A 15 -5.83 10.44 -9.13
N THR A 16 -7.08 10.81 -8.85
CA THR A 16 -7.70 12.06 -9.36
C THR A 16 -6.93 13.30 -8.92
N GLN A 17 -6.46 13.33 -7.66
CA GLN A 17 -5.65 14.42 -7.15
C GLN A 17 -4.25 14.45 -7.77
N GLY A 18 -3.81 13.37 -8.42
CA GLY A 18 -2.46 13.20 -8.92
C GLY A 18 -1.42 13.25 -7.80
N TYR A 19 -1.78 12.79 -6.60
CA TYR A 19 -0.94 13.00 -5.41
C TYR A 19 0.45 12.37 -5.58
N TYR A 20 0.52 11.10 -5.99
CA TYR A 20 1.79 10.40 -6.09
C TYR A 20 2.65 10.89 -7.25
N ILE A 21 2.06 11.25 -8.39
CA ILE A 21 2.79 11.81 -9.54
C ILE A 21 3.35 13.20 -9.21
N LYS A 22 2.55 14.09 -8.61
CA LYS A 22 2.98 15.44 -8.22
C LYS A 22 4.13 15.42 -7.22
N ASN A 23 4.08 14.49 -6.28
CA ASN A 23 5.09 14.36 -5.22
C ASN A 23 6.24 13.40 -5.58
N LYS A 24 6.20 12.76 -6.76
CA LYS A 24 7.15 11.71 -7.16
C LYS A 24 7.34 10.63 -6.08
N ALA A 25 6.23 10.24 -5.44
CA ALA A 25 6.22 9.45 -4.21
C ALA A 25 5.92 7.96 -4.45
N LYS A 26 6.22 7.44 -5.64
CA LYS A 26 6.10 6.00 -5.93
C LYS A 26 7.21 5.23 -5.21
N ILE A 27 6.82 4.26 -4.39
CA ILE A 27 7.78 3.36 -3.73
C ILE A 27 8.24 2.32 -4.76
N PRO A 28 9.56 2.18 -5.01
CA PRO A 28 10.06 1.19 -5.96
C PRO A 28 9.87 -0.24 -5.43
N LEU A 29 9.69 -1.20 -6.35
CA LEU A 29 9.74 -2.61 -6.01
C LEU A 29 11.18 -3.04 -5.67
N PRO A 30 11.37 -4.20 -4.98
CA PRO A 30 12.69 -4.76 -4.76
C PRO A 30 13.45 -5.01 -6.07
N ASP A 31 14.79 -4.92 -6.00
CA ASP A 31 15.67 -5.07 -7.15
C ASP A 31 15.39 -6.36 -7.95
N GLY A 32 15.38 -6.23 -9.28
CA GLY A 32 15.14 -7.34 -10.20
C GLY A 32 13.67 -7.68 -10.48
N LYS A 33 12.71 -6.93 -9.90
CA LYS A 33 11.30 -7.04 -10.28
C LYS A 33 10.90 -5.98 -11.31
N GLU A 34 10.18 -6.41 -12.33
CA GLU A 34 9.51 -5.51 -13.28
C GLU A 34 8.36 -4.78 -12.58
N ASP A 35 8.20 -3.49 -12.88
CA ASP A 35 7.21 -2.61 -12.25
C ASP A 35 6.25 -2.04 -13.31
N ASP A 36 5.20 -2.81 -13.60
CA ASP A 36 4.20 -2.51 -14.63
C ASP A 36 3.16 -1.46 -14.22
N ILE A 37 3.23 -0.94 -12.98
CA ILE A 37 2.26 0.02 -12.45
C ILE A 37 2.84 1.43 -12.57
N ASP A 38 2.56 2.14 -13.66
CA ASP A 38 2.95 3.54 -13.77
C ASP A 38 2.08 4.47 -12.89
N TYR A 39 2.46 5.74 -12.81
CA TYR A 39 1.82 6.76 -11.98
C TYR A 39 0.33 6.98 -12.25
N ASP A 40 -0.14 6.67 -13.45
CA ASP A 40 -1.56 6.72 -13.83
C ASP A 40 -2.41 5.69 -13.10
N LYS A 41 -1.79 4.58 -12.67
CA LYS A 41 -2.42 3.45 -11.97
C LYS A 41 -1.95 3.31 -10.51
N TYR A 42 -0.97 4.09 -10.09
CA TYR A 42 -0.38 4.01 -8.76
C TYR A 42 -1.30 4.67 -7.70
N SER A 43 -2.13 3.85 -7.06
CA SER A 43 -3.17 4.25 -6.10
C SER A 43 -2.69 4.24 -4.64
N TRP A 44 -3.58 4.66 -3.72
CA TRP A 44 -3.32 4.60 -2.29
C TRP A 44 -3.10 3.17 -1.79
N SER A 45 -3.95 2.22 -2.19
CA SER A 45 -3.85 0.82 -1.77
C SER A 45 -2.54 0.18 -2.24
N GLU A 46 -2.11 0.47 -3.47
CA GLU A 46 -0.81 0.01 -3.98
C GLU A 46 0.35 0.62 -3.19
N HIS A 47 0.30 1.92 -2.90
CA HIS A 47 1.33 2.60 -2.11
C HIS A 47 1.48 2.02 -0.71
N ILE A 48 0.37 1.81 0.00
CA ILE A 48 0.36 1.20 1.33
C ILE A 48 0.88 -0.24 1.27
N SER A 49 0.51 -1.01 0.25
CA SER A 49 1.01 -2.38 0.05
C SER A 49 2.54 -2.41 -0.11
N ARG A 50 3.10 -1.54 -0.96
CA ARG A 50 4.56 -1.44 -1.13
C ARG A 50 5.26 -0.94 0.13
N LYS A 51 4.66 0.00 0.85
CA LYS A 51 5.19 0.49 2.13
C LYS A 51 5.32 -0.66 3.13
N HIS A 52 4.29 -1.48 3.26
CA HIS A 52 4.31 -2.64 4.16
C HIS A 52 5.27 -3.75 3.71
N LEU A 53 5.43 -3.97 2.41
CA LEU A 53 6.43 -4.92 1.89
C LEU A 53 7.86 -4.42 2.11
N ARG A 54 8.09 -3.11 2.03
CA ARG A 54 9.40 -2.48 2.21
C ARG A 54 9.79 -2.37 3.69
N GLU A 55 8.84 -2.03 4.56
CA GLU A 55 9.04 -2.07 6.00
C GLU A 55 9.10 -3.53 6.43
N ARG A 56 10.31 -4.10 6.39
CA ARG A 56 10.61 -5.38 7.01
C ARG A 56 10.41 -5.20 8.51
N TRP A 57 9.31 -5.72 9.04
CA TRP A 57 8.94 -5.64 10.46
C TRP A 57 9.84 -6.52 11.37
N GLY A 58 11.15 -6.54 11.12
CA GLY A 58 12.08 -7.51 11.69
C GLY A 58 11.73 -8.94 11.26
N ASP A 59 11.95 -9.90 12.15
CA ASP A 59 11.53 -11.29 11.99
C ASP A 59 10.02 -11.49 12.24
N ASP A 60 9.32 -10.42 12.64
CA ASP A 60 7.94 -10.50 13.06
C ASP A 60 7.01 -10.25 11.88
N THR A 61 5.99 -11.09 11.73
CA THR A 61 4.99 -10.89 10.68
C THR A 61 4.08 -9.73 11.03
N LEU A 62 3.52 -9.06 10.02
CA LEU A 62 2.47 -8.04 10.22
C LEU A 62 1.34 -8.56 11.12
N ILE A 63 0.97 -9.84 10.97
CA ILE A 63 -0.05 -10.48 11.79
C ILE A 63 0.35 -10.52 13.27
N ASN A 64 1.62 -10.83 13.59
CA ASN A 64 2.09 -10.85 14.97
C ASN A 64 2.09 -9.46 15.60
N ILE A 65 2.42 -8.43 14.84
CA ILE A 65 2.35 -7.04 15.31
C ILE A 65 0.91 -6.65 15.62
N ILE A 66 0.00 -6.94 14.70
CA ILE A 66 -1.42 -6.65 14.90
C ILE A 66 -1.94 -7.39 16.15
N ARG A 67 -1.56 -8.66 16.34
CA ARG A 67 -1.88 -9.44 17.56
C ARG A 67 -1.29 -8.83 18.83
N ARG A 68 -0.03 -8.38 18.82
CA ARG A 68 0.62 -7.72 19.98
C ARG A 68 -0.14 -6.48 20.44
N HIS A 69 -0.77 -5.76 19.51
CA HIS A 69 -1.57 -4.58 19.81
C HIS A 69 -3.04 -4.90 20.16
N GLY A 70 -3.38 -6.16 20.42
CA GLY A 70 -4.67 -6.56 20.99
C GLY A 70 -5.76 -6.90 19.97
N PHE A 71 -5.44 -6.88 18.67
CA PHE A 71 -6.37 -7.31 17.64
C PHE A 71 -6.40 -8.83 17.52
N LYS A 72 -7.59 -9.40 17.53
CA LYS A 72 -7.82 -10.84 17.29
C LYS A 72 -8.06 -11.05 15.80
N ILE A 73 -7.10 -11.68 15.14
CA ILE A 73 -7.19 -12.09 13.74
C ILE A 73 -7.13 -13.61 13.72
N ASP A 74 -8.25 -14.20 13.32
CA ASP A 74 -8.47 -15.64 13.11
C ASP A 74 -7.85 -16.11 11.78
#